data_AF-A0A0P9CYS3-F1
#
_entry.id   AF-A0A0P9CYS3-F1
#
_cell.length_a   1.000
_cell.length_b   1.000
_cell.length_c   1.000
_cell.angle_alpha   90.00
_cell.angle_beta   90.00
_cell.angle_gamma   90.00
#
_symmetry.space_group_name_H-M   'P 1'
#
loop_
_entity.id
_entity.type
_entity.pdbx_description
1 polymer ?
#
loop_
_entity_poly.entity_id
_entity_poly.type
_entity_poly.pdbx_seq_one_letter_code
_entity_poly.pdbx_strand_id
1 'polypeptide(L)'
;MSEQVRPIVEDLVMNLLLSADLTPAQRADFGIATDDHYRAMRDAIDEVVETQGMWPLLRELDAALGDGAKLTAFVKRYAPHWGGIQYTTALDGLPRGEA
;
A
#
# COMPACT_ATOMS: atom_id res chain seq x y z
N MET A 1 -18.37 -15.52 -5.13
CA MET A 1 -18.61 -14.06 -5.05
C MET A 1 -17.26 -13.41 -5.20
N SER A 2 -17.02 -12.64 -6.26
CA SER A 2 -15.74 -11.93 -6.43
C SER A 2 -15.67 -10.83 -5.38
N GLU A 3 -14.71 -10.94 -4.47
CA GLU A 3 -14.43 -9.94 -3.43
C GLU A 3 -14.07 -8.61 -4.14
N GLN A 4 -14.89 -7.58 -4.00
CA GLN A 4 -14.61 -6.27 -4.60
C GLN A 4 -13.51 -5.58 -3.79
N VAL A 5 -12.48 -5.12 -4.49
CA VAL A 5 -11.41 -4.29 -3.91
C VAL A 5 -11.99 -2.89 -3.62
N ARG A 6 -11.58 -2.27 -2.51
CA ARG A 6 -12.04 -0.92 -2.18
C ARG A 6 -11.51 0.10 -3.20
N PRO A 7 -12.33 1.06 -3.68
CA PRO A 7 -11.91 2.04 -4.69
C PRO A 7 -10.64 2.82 -4.33
N ILE A 8 -10.43 3.14 -3.05
CA ILE A 8 -9.23 3.86 -2.59
C ILE A 8 -7.93 3.09 -2.89
N VAL A 9 -7.98 1.76 -2.93
CA VAL A 9 -6.84 0.90 -3.29
C VAL A 9 -6.55 0.99 -4.78
N GLU A 10 -7.60 0.92 -5.61
CA GLU A 10 -7.48 1.08 -7.07
C GLU A 10 -6.91 2.45 -7.41
N ASP A 11 -7.47 3.51 -6.82
CA ASP A 11 -7.01 4.88 -7.02
C ASP A 11 -5.55 5.08 -6.56
N LEU A 12 -5.15 4.47 -5.43
CA LEU A 12 -3.76 4.53 -4.97
C LEU A 12 -2.83 3.91 -6.02
N VAL A 13 -3.12 2.68 -6.43
CA VAL A 13 -2.26 1.93 -7.37
C VAL A 13 -2.14 2.70 -8.68
N MET A 14 -3.25 3.18 -9.23
CA MET A 14 -3.24 3.98 -10.45
C MET A 14 -2.43 5.26 -10.30
N ASN A 15 -2.57 5.98 -9.19
CA ASN A 15 -1.79 7.19 -8.94
C ASN A 15 -0.29 6.89 -8.83
N LEU A 16 0.11 5.82 -8.14
CA LEU A 16 1.52 5.45 -8.00
C LEU A 16 2.15 5.03 -9.34
N LEU A 17 1.45 4.21 -10.13
CA LEU A 17 1.90 3.78 -11.46
C LEU A 17 2.05 4.98 -12.41
N LEU A 18 1.14 5.95 -12.33
CA LEU A 18 1.18 7.15 -13.15
C LEU A 18 2.07 8.26 -12.60
N SER A 19 2.78 8.02 -11.48
CA SER A 19 3.58 9.04 -10.79
C SER A 19 2.78 10.29 -10.37
N ALA A 20 1.48 10.12 -10.13
CA ALA A 20 0.57 11.19 -9.76
C ALA A 20 0.61 11.45 -8.24
N ASP A 21 0.10 12.63 -7.86
CA ASP A 21 -0.04 13.00 -6.45
C ASP A 21 -1.08 12.15 -5.73
N LEU A 22 -0.80 11.81 -4.48
CA LEU A 22 -1.73 11.12 -3.60
C LEU A 22 -2.57 12.12 -2.82
N THR A 23 -3.85 11.80 -2.68
CA THR A 23 -4.76 12.53 -1.79
C THR A 23 -4.33 12.37 -0.32
N PRO A 24 -4.73 13.29 0.57
CA PRO A 24 -4.46 13.15 2.00
C PRO A 24 -4.97 11.84 2.60
N ALA A 25 -6.14 11.35 2.16
CA ALA A 25 -6.71 10.09 2.61
C ALA A 25 -5.84 8.89 2.20
N GLN A 26 -5.40 8.84 0.94
CA GLN A 26 -4.48 7.80 0.46
C GLN A 26 -3.17 7.81 1.25
N ARG A 27 -2.60 8.99 1.53
CA ARG A 27 -1.37 9.07 2.35
C ARG A 27 -1.59 8.56 3.77
N ALA A 28 -2.71 8.89 4.41
CA ALA A 28 -3.01 8.48 5.77
C ALA A 28 -3.29 6.97 5.89
N ASP A 29 -4.10 6.41 4.98
CA ASP A 29 -4.55 5.02 5.05
C ASP A 29 -3.46 4.02 4.65
N PHE A 30 -2.50 4.45 3.82
CA PHE A 30 -1.35 3.66 3.40
C PHE A 30 -0.03 4.07 4.06
N GLY A 31 -0.05 5.00 5.01
CA GLY A 31 1.14 5.41 5.77
C GLY A 31 2.25 6.06 4.93
N ILE A 32 1.89 6.78 3.86
CA ILE A 32 2.85 7.45 2.96
C ILE A 32 3.16 8.85 3.50
N ALA A 33 4.05 8.89 4.48
CA ALA A 33 4.42 10.11 5.20
C ALA A 33 5.55 10.93 4.56
N THR A 34 6.38 10.28 3.72
CA THR A 34 7.56 10.90 3.09
C THR A 34 7.67 10.50 1.63
N ASP A 35 8.54 11.18 0.87
CA ASP A 35 8.81 10.83 -0.52
C ASP A 35 9.44 9.44 -0.66
N ASP A 36 10.24 9.01 0.32
CA ASP A 36 10.81 7.67 0.33
C ASP A 36 9.74 6.59 0.55
N HIS A 37 8.72 6.83 1.38
CA HIS A 37 7.56 5.94 1.46
C HIS A 37 6.82 5.84 0.12
N TYR A 38 6.70 6.96 -0.60
CA TYR A 38 6.05 6.98 -1.91
C TYR A 38 6.84 6.14 -2.92
N ARG A 39 8.16 6.39 -3.02
CA ARG A 39 9.05 5.67 -3.94
C ARG A 39 9.11 4.18 -3.64
N ALA A 40 9.21 3.82 -2.36
CA ALA A 40 9.29 2.42 -1.96
C ALA A 40 7.99 1.66 -2.22
N MET A 41 6.83 2.28 -1.98
CA MET A 41 5.53 1.67 -2.31
C MET A 41 5.37 1.51 -3.82
N ARG A 42 5.79 2.52 -4.59
CA ARG A 42 5.76 2.47 -6.06
C ARG A 42 6.64 1.34 -6.60
N ASP A 43 7.91 1.28 -6.20
CA ASP A 43 8.83 0.23 -6.66
C ASP A 43 8.28 -1.17 -6.35
N ALA A 44 7.69 -1.34 -5.16
CA ALA A 44 7.05 -2.60 -4.76
C ALA A 44 5.82 -2.92 -5.61
N ILE A 45 5.01 -1.92 -5.95
CA ILE A 45 3.85 -2.06 -6.85
C ILE A 45 4.30 -2.44 -8.26
N ASP A 46 5.29 -1.74 -8.81
CA ASP A 46 5.83 -1.98 -10.15
C ASP A 46 6.32 -3.45 -10.26
N GLU A 47 7.10 -3.93 -9.28
CA GLU A 47 7.56 -5.32 -9.21
C GLU A 47 6.39 -6.33 -9.20
N VAL A 48 5.35 -6.10 -8.39
CA VAL A 48 4.21 -7.03 -8.31
C VAL A 48 3.39 -7.02 -9.60
N VAL A 49 3.18 -5.85 -10.21
CA VAL A 49 2.48 -5.77 -11.50
C VAL A 49 3.25 -6.54 -12.57
N GLU A 50 4.58 -6.41 -12.62
CA GLU A 50 5.43 -7.11 -13.59
C GLU A 50 5.47 -8.63 -13.36
N THR A 51 5.51 -9.08 -12.11
CA THR A 51 5.72 -10.50 -11.77
C THR A 51 4.44 -11.30 -11.53
N GLN A 52 3.37 -10.67 -11.03
CA GLN A 52 2.13 -11.33 -10.60
C GLN A 52 0.88 -10.73 -11.25
N GLY A 53 0.96 -9.49 -11.72
CA GLY A 53 -0.14 -8.77 -12.35
C GLY A 53 -0.99 -7.95 -11.37
N MET A 54 -1.92 -7.20 -11.94
CA MET A 54 -2.73 -6.19 -11.23
C MET A 54 -3.66 -6.77 -10.17
N TRP A 55 -4.33 -7.90 -10.45
CA TRP A 55 -5.37 -8.41 -9.55
C TRP A 55 -4.82 -8.96 -8.22
N PRO A 56 -3.73 -9.75 -8.20
CA PRO A 56 -3.07 -10.13 -6.95
C PRO A 56 -2.60 -8.91 -6.13
N LEU A 57 -2.03 -7.90 -6.79
CA LEU A 57 -1.60 -6.66 -6.14
C LEU A 57 -2.75 -5.98 -5.40
N LEU A 58 -3.86 -5.75 -6.10
CA LEU A 58 -5.01 -5.04 -5.55
C LEU A 58 -5.58 -5.76 -4.32
N ARG A 59 -5.65 -7.10 -4.33
CA ARG A 59 -6.12 -7.88 -3.18
C ARG A 59 -5.13 -7.82 -2.01
N GLU A 60 -3.83 -7.88 -2.27
CA GLU A 60 -2.82 -7.81 -1.22
C GLU A 60 -2.81 -6.43 -0.54
N LEU A 61 -2.88 -5.35 -1.33
CA LEU A 61 -2.96 -3.98 -0.80
C LEU A 61 -4.28 -3.71 -0.08
N ASP A 62 -5.41 -4.24 -0.57
CA ASP A 62 -6.68 -4.15 0.14
C ASP A 62 -6.56 -4.85 1.51
N ALA A 63 -6.01 -6.07 1.56
CA ALA A 63 -5.80 -6.78 2.82
C ALA A 63 -4.81 -6.09 3.80
N ALA A 64 -3.98 -5.18 3.28
CA ALA A 64 -3.03 -4.37 4.04
C ALA A 64 -3.53 -2.95 4.37
N LEU A 65 -4.71 -2.54 3.88
CA LEU A 65 -5.23 -1.19 4.08
C LEU A 65 -5.36 -0.87 5.58
N GLY A 66 -4.72 0.20 6.03
CA GLY A 66 -4.73 0.60 7.44
C GLY A 66 -3.91 -0.30 8.37
N ASP A 67 -2.98 -1.09 7.83
CA ASP A 67 -2.09 -1.95 8.61
C ASP A 67 -0.62 -1.68 8.22
N GLY A 68 0.04 -0.82 8.98
CA GLY A 68 1.41 -0.39 8.70
C GLY A 68 2.41 -1.55 8.73
N ALA A 69 2.17 -2.56 9.56
CA ALA A 69 3.03 -3.74 9.63
C ALA A 69 2.92 -4.58 8.34
N LYS A 70 1.71 -4.78 7.81
CA LYS A 70 1.51 -5.46 6.52
C LYS A 70 2.10 -4.67 5.35
N LEU A 71 1.93 -3.35 5.33
CA LEU A 71 2.52 -2.49 4.29
C LEU A 71 4.05 -2.49 4.34
N THR A 72 4.63 -2.47 5.54
CA THR A 72 6.07 -2.66 5.75
C THR A 72 6.54 -4.01 5.21
N ALA A 73 5.82 -5.09 5.50
CA ALA A 73 6.14 -6.42 5.02
C ALA A 73 6.00 -6.54 3.49
N PHE A 74 5.00 -5.87 2.90
CA PHE A 74 4.78 -5.80 1.45
C PHE A 74 5.98 -5.16 0.75
N VAL A 75 6.39 -3.96 1.17
CA VAL A 75 7.53 -3.25 0.58
C VAL A 75 8.83 -4.03 0.77
N LYS A 76 9.06 -4.60 1.96
CA LYS A 76 10.24 -5.43 2.20
C LYS A 76 10.32 -6.66 1.28
N ARG A 77 9.17 -7.22 0.88
CA ARG A 77 9.10 -8.38 0.01
C ARG A 77 9.42 -8.04 -1.44
N TYR A 78 8.82 -6.97 -1.96
CA TYR A 78 8.85 -6.66 -3.39
C TYR A 78 9.82 -5.53 -3.78
N ALA A 79 10.29 -4.74 -2.81
CA ALA A 79 11.33 -3.74 -3.01
C ALA A 79 12.36 -3.80 -1.87
N PRO A 80 13.12 -4.91 -1.75
CA PRO A 80 13.97 -5.18 -0.58
C PRO A 80 15.08 -4.15 -0.36
N HIS A 81 15.50 -3.40 -1.38
CA HIS A 81 16.43 -2.27 -1.24
C HIS A 81 15.88 -1.15 -0.35
N TRP A 82 14.56 -1.06 -0.19
CA TRP A 82 13.87 -0.18 0.76
C TRP A 82 13.60 -0.81 2.12
N GLY A 83 14.18 -1.98 2.44
CA GLY A 83 13.86 -2.77 3.64
C GLY A 83 14.09 -2.08 5.00
N GLY A 84 14.66 -0.88 5.03
CA GLY A 84 14.78 -0.03 6.22
C GLY A 84 13.57 0.89 6.47
N ILE A 85 12.62 0.99 5.53
CA ILE A 85 11.43 1.82 5.67
C ILE A 85 10.36 1.10 6.48
N GLN A 86 9.68 1.86 7.35
CA GLN A 86 8.58 1.38 8.18
C GLN A 86 7.35 2.24 7.92
N TYR A 87 6.25 1.60 7.56
CA TYR A 87 4.96 2.26 7.35
C TYR A 87 4.18 2.31 8.66
N THR A 88 3.54 3.45 8.90
CA THR A 88 2.58 3.62 10.00
C THR A 88 1.36 4.33 9.43
N THR A 89 0.19 3.74 9.60
CA THR A 89 -1.10 4.24 9.12
C THR A 89 -1.85 4.96 10.23
N ALA A 90 -2.85 5.74 9.88
CA ALA A 90 -3.74 6.38 10.85
C ALA A 90 -4.49 5.39 11.75
N LEU A 91 -4.65 4.13 11.32
CA LEU A 91 -5.42 3.11 12.03
C LEU A 91 -4.59 2.23 12.97
N ASP A 92 -3.25 2.24 12.87
CA ASP A 92 -2.38 1.39 13.70
C ASP A 92 -2.49 1.70 15.20
N GLY A 93 -2.85 2.95 15.55
CA GLY A 93 -3.04 3.40 16.93
C GLY A 93 -4.48 3.30 17.45
N LEU A 94 -5.43 2.85 16.62
CA LEU A 94 -6.83 2.74 17.02
C LEU A 94 -7.13 1.33 17.55
N PRO A 95 -7.92 1.19 18.62
CA PRO A 95 -8.39 -0.11 19.06
C PRO A 95 -9.21 -0.73 17.91
N ARG A 96 -8.73 -1.85 17.38
CA ARG A 96 -9.50 -2.66 16.42
C ARG A 96 -10.69 -3.20 17.22
N GLY A 97 -11.88 -2.66 16.97
CA GLY A 97 -13.08 -3.07 17.68
C GLY A 97 -13.19 -4.58 17.63
N GLU A 98 -13.13 -5.23 18.80
CA GLU A 98 -13.45 -6.64 18.92
C GLU A 98 -14.93 -6.79 18.57
N ALA A 99 -15.21 -7.46 17.46
CA ALA A 99 -16.55 -7.84 17.01
C ALA A 99 -16.69 -9.36 17.10
#